data_AF-A0A1F6B0V5-F1
#
_entry.id   AF-A0A1F6B0V5-F1
#
_cell.length_a   1.000
_cell.length_b   1.000
_cell.length_c   1.000
_cell.angle_alpha   90.00
_cell.angle_beta   90.00
_cell.angle_gamma   90.00
#
_symmetry.space_group_name_H-M   'P 1'
#
loop_
_entity.id
_entity.type
_entity.pdbx_description
1 polymer ?
#
loop_
_entity_poly.entity_id
_entity_poly.type
_entity_poly.pdbx_seq_one_letter_code
_entity_poly.pdbx_strand_id
1 'polypeptide(L)'
;MEQKLLAIVTKIEKSSLTPEEKEALYDTIAAALRSAVWPALYQHMPKDKLETLTHLVGKAAVDMTTEILSDAVKDPSVYEDANKLFDLLFVEVNKALAAEGIS
;
A
#
# COMPACT_ATOMS: atom_id res chain seq x y z
N MET A 1 -11.28 -4.17 5.66
CA MET A 1 -10.49 -4.06 4.43
C MET A 1 -11.18 -4.57 3.16
N GLU A 2 -11.34 -5.88 2.94
CA GLU A 2 -11.78 -6.45 1.64
C GLU A 2 -13.11 -5.85 1.13
N GLN A 3 -14.10 -5.74 2.02
CA GLN A 3 -15.39 -5.11 1.69
C GLN A 3 -15.26 -3.62 1.30
N LYS A 4 -14.30 -2.88 1.87
CA LYS A 4 -14.09 -1.46 1.57
C LYS A 4 -13.47 -1.28 0.18
N LEU A 5 -12.50 -2.12 -0.17
CA LEU A 5 -11.91 -2.15 -1.52
C LEU A 5 -12.97 -2.54 -2.55
N LEU A 6 -13.75 -3.59 -2.28
CA LEU A 6 -14.83 -4.02 -3.17
C LEU A 6 -15.88 -2.91 -3.38
N ALA A 7 -16.22 -2.16 -2.33
CA ALA A 7 -17.10 -1.01 -2.44
C ALA A 7 -16.52 0.07 -3.35
N ILE A 8 -15.25 0.43 -3.19
CA ILE A 8 -14.55 1.40 -4.06
C ILE A 8 -14.59 0.95 -5.52
N VAL A 9 -14.20 -0.30 -5.79
CA VAL A 9 -14.21 -0.88 -7.14
C VAL A 9 -15.62 -0.83 -7.72
N THR A 10 -16.62 -1.24 -6.94
CA THR A 10 -18.03 -1.22 -7.39
C THR A 10 -18.49 0.19 -7.78
N LYS A 11 -18.07 1.24 -7.05
CA LYS A 11 -18.40 2.63 -7.38
C LYS A 11 -17.75 3.09 -8.67
N ILE A 12 -16.45 2.80 -8.83
CA ILE A 12 -15.71 3.14 -10.05
C ILE A 12 -16.33 2.43 -11.25
N GLU A 13 -16.62 1.14 -11.13
CA GLU A 13 -17.24 0.37 -12.22
C GLU A 13 -18.62 0.90 -12.62
N LYS A 14 -19.44 1.31 -11.66
CA LYS A 14 -20.79 1.86 -11.91
C LYS A 14 -20.79 3.33 -12.34
N SER A 15 -19.65 4.02 -12.27
CA SER A 15 -19.54 5.41 -12.67
C SER A 15 -19.66 5.58 -14.19
N SER A 16 -19.99 6.81 -14.61
CA SER A 16 -20.04 7.23 -16.01
C SER A 16 -18.67 7.54 -16.62
N LEU A 17 -17.58 7.29 -15.88
CA LEU A 17 -16.22 7.50 -16.36
C LEU A 17 -15.91 6.62 -17.57
N THR A 18 -15.02 7.10 -18.44
CA THR A 18 -14.50 6.28 -19.53
C THR A 18 -13.60 5.16 -19.00
N PRO A 19 -13.36 4.09 -19.79
CA PRO A 19 -12.41 3.05 -19.39
C PRO A 19 -11.02 3.58 -19.01
N GLU A 20 -10.53 4.59 -19.73
CA GLU A 20 -9.22 5.19 -19.49
C GLU A 20 -9.17 5.95 -18.16
N GLU A 21 -10.24 6.67 -17.81
CA GLU A 21 -10.35 7.37 -16.53
C GLU A 21 -10.44 6.39 -15.35
N LYS A 22 -11.16 5.28 -15.52
CA LYS A 22 -11.22 4.20 -14.51
C LYS A 22 -9.85 3.58 -14.29
N GLU A 23 -9.11 3.29 -15.36
CA GLU A 23 -7.75 2.75 -15.26
C GLU A 23 -6.81 3.71 -14.53
N ALA A 24 -6.85 5.00 -14.85
CA ALA A 24 -6.04 6.01 -14.16
C ALA A 24 -6.36 6.11 -12.66
N LEU A 25 -7.63 5.94 -12.27
CA LEU A 25 -8.03 5.86 -10.86
C LEU A 25 -7.48 4.61 -10.19
N TYR A 26 -7.54 3.45 -10.84
CA TYR A 26 -6.98 2.22 -10.30
C TYR A 26 -5.47 2.31 -10.11
N ASP A 27 -4.74 2.88 -11.07
CA ASP A 27 -3.30 3.12 -10.95
C ASP A 27 -2.97 4.02 -9.76
N THR A 28 -3.75 5.09 -9.57
CA THR A 28 -3.59 6.02 -8.45
C THR A 28 -3.83 5.33 -7.11
N ILE A 29 -4.92 4.55 -7.00
CA ILE A 29 -5.23 3.77 -5.78
C ILE A 29 -4.14 2.73 -5.51
N ALA A 30 -3.66 2.03 -6.54
CA ALA A 30 -2.58 1.05 -6.42
C ALA A 30 -1.27 1.69 -5.96
N ALA A 31 -0.92 2.86 -6.48
CA ALA A 31 0.24 3.63 -6.03
C ALA A 31 0.10 4.02 -4.55
N ALA A 32 -1.05 4.54 -4.14
CA ALA A 32 -1.31 4.91 -2.75
C ALA A 32 -1.24 3.69 -1.79
N LEU A 33 -1.78 2.55 -2.20
CA LEU A 33 -1.67 1.29 -1.44
C LEU A 33 -0.21 0.86 -1.27
N ARG A 34 0.59 0.88 -2.33
CA ARG A 34 2.03 0.56 -2.26
C ARG A 34 2.76 1.50 -1.29
N SER A 35 2.46 2.79 -1.35
CA SER A 35 3.04 3.78 -0.44
C SER A 35 2.61 3.59 1.01
N ALA A 36 1.41 3.06 1.26
CA ALA A 36 0.92 2.77 2.61
C ALA A 36 1.54 1.51 3.23
N VAL A 37 1.96 0.52 2.43
CA VAL A 37 2.63 -0.70 2.95
C VAL A 37 4.01 -0.38 3.50
N TRP A 38 4.74 0.54 2.87
CA TRP A 38 6.13 0.80 3.22
C TRP A 38 6.36 1.22 4.68
N PRO A 39 5.59 2.18 5.24
CA PRO A 39 5.67 2.54 6.64
C PRO A 39 5.44 1.37 7.59
N ALA A 40 4.46 0.50 7.31
CA ALA A 40 4.19 -0.67 8.13
C ALA A 40 5.39 -1.63 8.10
N LEU A 41 5.93 -1.95 6.92
CA LEU A 41 7.13 -2.80 6.84
C LEU A 41 8.30 -2.18 7.61
N TYR A 42 8.58 -0.90 7.40
CA TYR A 42 9.73 -0.22 8.00
C TYR A 42 9.69 -0.20 9.54
N GLN A 43 8.51 -0.09 10.14
CA GLN A 43 8.34 -0.14 11.60
C GLN A 43 8.77 -1.47 12.22
N HIS A 44 8.69 -2.56 11.45
CA HIS A 44 8.99 -3.92 11.89
C HIS A 44 10.34 -4.44 11.35
N MET A 45 11.08 -3.62 10.61
CA MET A 45 12.41 -3.98 10.14
C MET A 45 13.44 -3.93 11.30
N PRO A 46 14.37 -4.91 11.38
CA PRO A 46 15.46 -4.87 12.35
C PRO A 46 16.37 -3.67 12.11
N LYS A 47 16.49 -2.78 13.10
CA LYS A 47 17.22 -1.50 12.98
C LYS A 47 18.72 -1.70 12.74
N ASP A 48 19.30 -2.70 13.36
CA ASP A 48 20.70 -3.12 13.19
C ASP A 48 20.99 -3.55 11.74
N LYS A 49 20.06 -4.28 11.10
CA LYS A 49 20.18 -4.65 9.69
C LYS A 49 20.00 -3.44 8.77
N LEU A 50 19.10 -2.51 9.11
CA LEU A 50 18.92 -1.26 8.36
C LEU A 50 20.16 -0.37 8.37
N GLU A 51 20.83 -0.23 9.52
CA GLU A 51 22.08 0.53 9.64
C GLU A 51 23.18 -0.08 8.77
N THR A 52 23.31 -1.41 8.81
CA THR A 52 24.27 -2.15 7.97
C THR A 52 24.04 -1.92 6.48
N LEU A 53 22.77 -1.79 6.06
CA LEU A 53 22.39 -1.61 4.67
C LEU A 53 22.95 -0.31 4.07
N THR A 54 23.10 0.74 4.87
CA THR A 54 23.65 2.04 4.44
C THR A 54 25.11 1.98 4.00
N HIS A 55 25.81 0.90 4.36
CA HIS A 55 27.21 0.66 4.04
C HIS A 55 27.42 -0.35 2.92
N LEU A 56 26.35 -0.98 2.41
CA LEU A 56 26.40 -1.99 1.37
C LEU A 56 26.07 -1.39 -0.01
N VAL A 57 26.67 -1.94 -1.06
CA VAL A 57 26.39 -1.58 -2.46
C VAL A 57 26.27 -2.82 -3.34
N GLY A 58 25.65 -2.67 -4.51
CA GLY A 58 25.52 -3.73 -5.51
C GLY A 58 24.71 -4.92 -5.00
N LYS A 59 25.12 -6.14 -5.37
CA LYS A 59 24.38 -7.38 -5.04
C LYS A 59 24.17 -7.57 -3.53
N ALA A 60 25.17 -7.24 -2.71
CA ALA A 60 25.08 -7.40 -1.26
C ALA A 60 23.97 -6.54 -0.63
N ALA A 61 23.78 -5.31 -1.13
CA ALA A 61 22.69 -4.45 -0.69
C ALA A 61 21.32 -5.03 -1.08
N VAL A 62 21.20 -5.60 -2.27
CA VAL A 62 19.96 -6.25 -2.74
C VAL A 62 19.62 -7.49 -1.92
N ASP A 63 20.61 -8.35 -1.66
CA ASP A 63 20.43 -9.57 -0.87
C ASP A 63 19.98 -9.21 0.56
N MET A 64 20.66 -8.26 1.21
CA MET A 64 20.31 -7.80 2.56
C MET A 64 18.93 -7.13 2.61
N THR A 65 18.59 -6.30 1.61
CA THR A 65 17.25 -5.68 1.53
C THR A 65 16.17 -6.75 1.45
N THR A 66 16.38 -7.78 0.63
CA THR A 66 15.44 -8.88 0.47
C THR A 66 15.26 -9.68 1.77
N GLU A 67 16.35 -9.91 2.50
CA GLU A 67 16.32 -10.58 3.80
C GLU A 67 15.52 -9.76 4.82
N ILE A 68 15.80 -8.45 4.95
CA ILE A 68 15.10 -7.56 5.87
C ILE A 68 13.60 -7.53 5.59
N LEU A 69 13.21 -7.45 4.31
CA LEU A 69 11.80 -7.48 3.90
C LEU A 69 11.15 -8.81 4.25
N SER A 70 11.84 -9.91 3.95
CA SER A 70 11.37 -11.27 4.24
C SER A 70 11.21 -11.51 5.73
N ASP A 71 12.06 -10.91 6.56
CA ASP A 71 11.96 -10.98 8.01
C ASP A 71 10.82 -10.12 8.55
N ALA A 72 10.66 -8.89 8.04
CA ALA A 72 9.56 -8.01 8.44
C ALA A 72 8.19 -8.68 8.20
N VAL A 73 7.96 -9.25 7.01
CA VAL A 73 6.66 -9.90 6.68
C VAL A 73 6.37 -11.17 7.47
N LYS A 74 7.33 -11.74 8.20
CA LYS A 74 7.07 -12.87 9.12
C LYS A 74 6.37 -12.43 10.40
N ASP A 75 6.47 -11.15 10.77
CA ASP A 75 5.75 -10.61 11.93
C ASP A 75 4.26 -10.39 11.56
N PRO A 76 3.32 -11.10 12.20
CA PRO A 76 1.89 -10.91 11.96
C PRO A 76 1.41 -9.47 12.17
N SER A 77 2.09 -8.72 13.03
CA SER A 77 1.77 -7.31 13.36
C SER A 77 1.93 -6.38 12.16
N VAL A 78 2.81 -6.71 11.21
CA VAL A 78 2.95 -5.96 9.94
C VAL A 78 1.63 -5.95 9.18
N TYR A 79 0.95 -7.10 9.12
CA TYR A 79 -0.34 -7.18 8.43
C TYR A 79 -1.38 -6.36 9.16
N GLU A 80 -1.41 -6.37 10.50
CA GLU A 80 -2.34 -5.54 11.26
C GLU A 80 -2.13 -4.04 11.04
N ASP A 81 -0.88 -3.59 11.02
CA ASP A 81 -0.55 -2.17 10.80
C ASP A 81 -0.80 -1.74 9.35
N ALA A 82 -0.43 -2.57 8.38
CA ALA A 82 -0.81 -2.36 6.98
C ALA A 82 -2.34 -2.31 6.82
N ASN A 83 -3.08 -3.18 7.53
CA ASN A 83 -4.53 -3.20 7.49
C ASN A 83 -5.14 -1.89 8.02
N LYS A 84 -4.60 -1.34 9.11
CA LYS A 84 -5.04 -0.03 9.64
C LYS A 84 -4.81 1.10 8.64
N LEU A 85 -3.64 1.10 8.00
CA LEU A 85 -3.29 2.12 6.99
C LEU A 85 -4.19 2.03 5.76
N PHE A 86 -4.49 0.81 5.28
CA PHE A 86 -5.43 0.62 4.18
C PHE A 86 -6.85 1.03 4.54
N ASP A 87 -7.29 0.72 5.76
CA ASP A 87 -8.62 1.09 6.21
C ASP A 87 -8.79 2.62 6.29
N LEU A 88 -7.75 3.38 6.67
CA LEU A 88 -7.72 4.83 6.60
C LEU A 88 -7.70 5.32 5.14
N LEU A 89 -6.84 4.75 4.31
CA LEU A 89 -6.75 5.11 2.89
C LEU A 89 -8.08 4.91 2.17
N PHE A 90 -8.78 3.79 2.39
CA PHE A 90 -10.06 3.52 1.76
C PHE A 90 -11.18 4.45 2.22
N VAL A 91 -11.10 4.98 3.44
CA VAL A 91 -12.02 6.03 3.89
C VAL A 91 -11.76 7.31 3.08
N GLU A 92 -10.50 7.71 2.93
CA GLU A 92 -10.14 8.91 2.16
C GLU A 92 -10.45 8.78 0.67
N VAL A 93 -10.16 7.63 0.05
CA VAL A 93 -10.53 7.34 -1.35
C VAL A 93 -12.05 7.42 -1.52
N ASN A 94 -12.83 6.82 -0.62
CA ASN A 94 -14.29 6.90 -0.72
C ASN A 94 -14.81 8.34 -0.59
N LYS A 95 -14.19 9.18 0.25
CA LYS A 95 -14.53 10.60 0.37
C LYS A 95 -14.19 11.35 -0.92
N ALA A 96 -13.02 11.11 -1.49
CA ALA A 96 -12.58 11.73 -2.74
C ALA A 96 -13.52 11.36 -3.90
N LEU A 97 -13.84 10.07 -4.07
CA LEU A 97 -14.79 9.62 -5.08
C LEU A 97 -16.16 10.29 -4.93
N ALA A 98 -16.67 10.38 -3.69
CA ALA A 98 -17.95 11.04 -3.43
C ALA A 98 -17.91 12.55 -3.75
N ALA A 99 -16.79 13.23 -3.51
CA ALA A 99 -16.62 14.65 -3.86
C ALA A 99 -16.66 14.89 -5.38
N GLU A 100 -16.20 13.92 -6.16
CA GLU A 100 -16.26 13.91 -7.63
C GLU A 100 -17.61 13.37 -8.17
N GLY A 101 -18.59 13.10 -7.30
CA GLY A 101 -19.90 12.59 -7.70
C GLY A 101 -19.92 11.10 -8.07
N ILE A 102 -18.87 10.35 -7.73
CA ILE A 102 -18.75 8.91 -7.97
C ILE A 102 -19.25 8.17 -6.71
N SER A 103 -20.49 7.67 -6.78
CA SER A 103 -21.23 7.12 -5.62
C SER A 103 -21.64 5.66 -5.75
#